data_AF-A0A4S4E839-F1
#
_entry.id   AF-A0A4S4E839-F1
#
_cell.length_a   1.000
_cell.length_b   1.000
_cell.length_c   1.000
_cell.angle_alpha   90.00
_cell.angle_beta   90.00
_cell.angle_gamma   90.00
#
_symmetry.space_group_name_H-M   'P 1'
#
loop_
_entity.id
_entity.type
_entity.pdbx_description
1 polymer ?
#
loop_
_entity_poly.entity_id
_entity_poly.type
_entity_poly.pdbx_seq_one_letter_code
_entity_poly.pdbx_strand_id
1 'polypeptide(L)'
;MEGLNFVPYLGSQWFFKAFSVEISTDQVCHFNSAFHNIGFLGGGVPLTFLSSFTADIFLRGYAGWNSRRALRVLDQVFPKDAAVQPSLVIVYLGGNDSMHPHPTGLGPHVPLPEYIENMRTIAIHLKSLSVKTRVIFLSAPPVNEAKIREFTGNKFDALGRTNDACQKYSDALIELCQELDVKAVDLWNALQKRDDWLTACFTDGIHLSSEGSKIVVEEILSVLKEADWEPSLHWKSLPTEFSEDSPYDLVGSDGKTTINISKTNFHWENEWD
;
A
#
# COMPACT_ATOMS: atom_id res chain seq x y z
N MET A 1 -2.09 31.28 38.70
CA MET A 1 -2.93 31.57 37.51
C MET A 1 -2.05 32.24 36.50
N GLU A 2 -2.33 32.05 35.21
CA GLU A 2 -1.39 32.02 34.06
C GLU A 2 -0.68 30.67 33.97
N GLY A 3 -0.82 29.82 32.96
CA GLY A 3 -1.51 29.94 31.67
C GLY A 3 -0.84 28.93 30.74
N LEU A 4 -1.07 27.63 31.00
CA LEU A 4 -0.56 26.54 30.15
C LEU A 4 -1.27 26.60 28.80
N ASN A 5 -0.62 27.20 27.81
CA ASN A 5 -1.02 27.08 26.41
C ASN A 5 -0.84 25.62 25.98
N PHE A 6 -1.95 24.90 25.97
CA PHE A 6 -2.11 23.63 25.27
C PHE A 6 -1.83 23.86 23.78
N VAL A 7 -0.66 23.41 23.32
CA VAL A 7 -0.45 23.15 21.90
C VAL A 7 -1.25 21.88 21.58
N PRO A 8 -2.25 21.93 20.68
CA PRO A 8 -3.04 20.76 20.37
C PRO A 8 -2.13 19.69 19.75
N TYR A 9 -2.19 18.50 20.33
CA TYR A 9 -1.65 17.24 19.80
C TYR A 9 -2.21 17.03 18.38
N LEU A 10 -1.48 17.49 17.35
CA LEU A 10 -1.68 17.05 15.98
C LEU A 10 -1.02 15.68 15.86
N GLY A 11 -1.85 14.64 15.97
CA GLY A 11 -1.47 13.24 15.80
C GLY A 11 -0.89 13.01 14.42
N SER A 12 0.43 13.09 14.32
CA SER A 12 1.20 12.72 13.15
C SER A 12 1.46 11.22 13.22
N GLN A 13 0.59 10.44 12.58
CA GLN A 13 0.77 9.01 12.40
C GLN A 13 1.43 8.79 11.04
N TRP A 14 2.73 8.51 11.09
CA TRP A 14 3.61 8.23 9.96
C TRP A 14 3.35 6.78 9.52
N PHE A 15 3.39 6.42 8.23
CA PHE A 15 3.10 5.02 7.83
C PHE A 15 4.04 4.50 6.73
N PHE A 16 4.79 3.43 7.06
CA PHE A 16 5.07 2.32 6.11
C PHE A 16 3.76 1.63 5.76
N LYS A 17 3.65 1.00 4.58
CA LYS A 17 2.52 0.11 4.25
C LYS A 17 2.99 -1.12 3.51
N ALA A 18 3.07 -2.24 4.22
CA ALA A 18 2.84 -3.52 3.57
C ALA A 18 1.33 -3.77 3.57
N PHE A 19 0.79 -4.08 2.40
CA PHE A 19 -0.55 -4.67 2.28
C PHE A 19 -0.34 -6.14 1.97
N SER A 20 -0.97 -7.04 2.71
CA SER A 20 -1.24 -8.38 2.18
C SER A 20 -2.72 -8.47 1.85
N VAL A 21 -3.02 -8.89 0.63
CA VAL A 21 -4.35 -9.33 0.25
C VAL A 21 -4.32 -10.85 0.37
N GLU A 22 -5.02 -11.34 1.38
CA GLU A 22 -5.26 -12.76 1.54
C GLU A 22 -6.58 -13.06 0.85
N ILE A 23 -6.52 -13.86 -0.22
CA ILE A 23 -7.74 -14.43 -0.80
C ILE A 23 -7.84 -15.80 -0.17
N SER A 24 -8.29 -15.82 1.08
CA SER A 24 -8.63 -17.05 1.78
C SER A 24 -10.08 -17.39 1.47
N THR A 25 -10.34 -18.55 0.88
CA THR A 25 -11.71 -19.08 0.76
C THR A 25 -12.21 -19.69 2.06
N ASP A 26 -11.40 -19.67 3.13
CA ASP A 26 -11.75 -20.22 4.43
C ASP A 26 -10.86 -19.58 5.49
N GLN A 27 -11.18 -18.39 6.02
CA GLN A 27 -10.97 -17.98 7.44
C GLN A 27 -11.56 -16.58 7.70
N VAL A 28 -12.66 -16.55 8.44
CA VAL A 28 -13.26 -15.34 9.02
C VAL A 28 -12.38 -14.81 10.16
N CYS A 29 -12.06 -13.51 10.14
CA CYS A 29 -11.78 -12.78 11.37
C CYS A 29 -12.40 -11.37 11.33
N HIS A 30 -13.71 -11.30 11.55
CA HIS A 30 -14.40 -10.04 11.87
C HIS A 30 -14.05 -9.56 13.28
N PHE A 31 -13.71 -8.29 13.40
CA PHE A 31 -14.11 -7.48 14.55
C PHE A 31 -14.86 -6.25 14.05
N ASN A 32 -16.18 -6.28 14.17
CA ASN A 32 -17.03 -5.10 14.05
C ASN A 32 -17.31 -4.56 15.47
N SER A 33 -16.86 -3.34 15.76
CA SER A 33 -17.63 -2.39 16.56
C SER A 33 -17.11 -0.99 16.30
N ALA A 34 -18.02 -0.11 15.93
CA ALA A 34 -17.83 1.33 15.71
C ALA A 34 -16.99 1.72 14.47
N PHE A 35 -17.72 2.14 13.43
CA PHE A 35 -17.32 3.23 12.54
C PHE A 35 -16.39 4.20 13.26
N HIS A 36 -15.13 4.28 12.80
CA HIS A 36 -14.08 5.29 13.04
C HIS A 36 -12.72 4.59 13.11
N ASN A 37 -12.21 4.10 11.98
CA ASN A 37 -10.78 3.96 11.65
C ASN A 37 -10.67 3.31 10.27
N ILE A 38 -11.03 4.09 9.25
CA ILE A 38 -10.99 3.66 7.85
C ILE A 38 -9.53 3.66 7.39
N GLY A 39 -9.13 2.57 6.72
CA GLY A 39 -7.84 2.43 6.07
C GLY A 39 -7.64 3.52 5.01
N PHE A 40 -6.73 4.44 5.29
CA PHE A 40 -6.35 5.50 4.37
C PHE A 40 -4.90 5.31 3.94
N LEU A 41 -4.64 4.87 2.70
CA LEU A 41 -3.69 5.56 1.82
C LEU A 41 -4.02 7.05 1.96
N GLY A 42 -3.07 7.83 2.51
CA GLY A 42 -3.37 9.12 3.13
C GLY A 42 -4.38 9.90 2.30
N GLY A 43 -5.55 10.20 2.89
CA GLY A 43 -6.67 10.82 2.18
C GLY A 43 -7.57 9.85 1.39
N GLY A 44 -8.77 9.62 1.91
CA GLY A 44 -9.97 9.48 1.08
C GLY A 44 -10.29 8.17 0.37
N VAL A 45 -9.35 7.42 -0.21
CA VAL A 45 -9.71 6.30 -1.12
C VAL A 45 -9.25 4.95 -0.57
N PRO A 46 -10.17 4.10 -0.07
CA PRO A 46 -9.79 2.80 0.45
C PRO A 46 -9.59 1.80 -0.70
N LEU A 47 -8.39 1.24 -0.83
CA LEU A 47 -8.17 0.00 -1.60
C LEU A 47 -9.10 -1.13 -1.12
N THR A 48 -9.49 -1.07 0.17
CA THR A 48 -10.47 -1.95 0.81
C THR A 48 -11.88 -1.81 0.25
N PHE A 49 -12.20 -0.75 -0.49
CA PHE A 49 -13.55 -0.54 -1.02
C PHE A 49 -13.80 -1.39 -2.28
N LEU A 50 -12.79 -1.53 -3.15
CA LEU A 50 -12.88 -2.32 -4.40
C LEU A 50 -12.91 -3.84 -4.15
N SER A 51 -12.34 -4.31 -3.04
CA SER A 51 -12.29 -5.73 -2.68
C SER A 51 -13.38 -6.15 -1.68
N SER A 52 -14.31 -5.25 -1.30
CA SER A 52 -15.25 -5.44 -0.18
C SER A 52 -16.15 -6.69 -0.30
N PHE A 53 -16.16 -7.38 -1.45
CA PHE A 53 -16.98 -8.56 -1.70
C PHE A 53 -16.18 -9.83 -2.04
N THR A 54 -14.84 -9.75 -2.14
CA THR A 54 -14.06 -10.83 -2.77
C THR A 54 -12.70 -11.14 -2.14
N ALA A 55 -12.17 -10.29 -1.25
CA ALA A 55 -10.89 -10.58 -0.59
C ALA A 55 -10.71 -9.88 0.76
N ASP A 56 -9.98 -10.55 1.66
CA ASP A 56 -9.51 -9.97 2.92
C ASP A 56 -8.23 -9.15 2.69
N ILE A 57 -8.21 -7.94 3.25
CA ILE A 57 -7.03 -7.06 3.20
C ILE A 57 -6.49 -6.86 4.61
N PHE A 58 -5.24 -7.29 4.81
CA PHE A 58 -4.49 -7.08 6.04
C PHE A 58 -3.49 -5.93 5.87
N LEU A 59 -3.65 -4.90 6.69
CA LEU A 59 -2.71 -3.78 6.75
C LEU A 59 -1.63 -4.06 7.79
N ARG A 60 -0.36 -3.94 7.39
CA ARG A 60 0.82 -4.01 8.27
C ARG A 60 1.70 -2.80 8.03
N GLY A 61 1.22 -1.65 8.51
CA GLY A 61 1.90 -0.37 8.35
C GLY A 61 2.55 0.13 9.65
N TYR A 62 3.80 0.56 9.58
CA TYR A 62 4.58 0.99 10.74
C TYR A 62 5.34 2.31 10.53
N ALA A 63 5.00 3.31 11.33
CA ALA A 63 5.58 4.65 11.33
C ALA A 63 7.11 4.69 11.36
N GLY A 64 7.73 5.31 10.33
CA GLY A 64 9.17 5.59 10.30
C GLY A 64 10.06 4.34 10.11
N TRP A 65 9.51 3.24 9.62
CA TRP A 65 10.29 2.01 9.37
C TRP A 65 11.05 2.06 8.06
N ASN A 66 12.25 1.47 8.07
CA ASN A 66 13.07 1.23 6.89
C ASN A 66 13.19 -0.28 6.63
N SER A 67 13.86 -0.66 5.55
CA SER A 67 14.06 -2.05 5.14
C SER A 67 14.73 -2.92 6.21
N ARG A 68 15.70 -2.38 6.97
CA ARG A 68 16.34 -3.11 8.10
C ARG A 68 15.34 -3.57 9.15
N ARG A 69 14.38 -2.70 9.51
CA ARG A 69 13.37 -3.03 10.52
C ARG A 69 12.36 -4.03 9.97
N ALA A 70 11.97 -3.88 8.70
CA ALA A 70 11.06 -4.82 8.04
C ALA A 70 11.65 -6.24 8.02
N LEU A 71 12.93 -6.39 7.67
CA LEU A 71 13.61 -7.69 7.68
C LEU A 71 13.55 -8.41 9.02
N ARG A 72 13.70 -7.69 10.13
CA ARG A 72 13.77 -8.29 11.48
C ARG A 72 12.48 -9.01 11.90
N VAL A 73 11.36 -8.68 11.27
CA VAL A 73 10.04 -9.25 11.60
C VAL A 73 9.46 -10.04 10.42
N LEU A 74 10.23 -10.25 9.35
CA LEU A 74 9.74 -10.83 8.11
C LEU A 74 9.14 -12.23 8.33
N ASP A 75 9.83 -13.11 9.06
CA ASP A 75 9.32 -14.43 9.42
C ASP A 75 8.16 -14.39 10.42
N GLN A 76 8.10 -13.36 11.27
CA GLN A 76 6.99 -13.19 12.21
C GLN A 76 5.71 -12.77 11.50
N VAL A 77 5.82 -11.90 10.49
CA VAL A 77 4.68 -11.38 9.72
C VAL A 77 4.27 -12.37 8.64
N PHE A 78 5.23 -13.03 8.00
CA PHE A 78 5.02 -13.99 6.92
C PHE A 78 5.72 -15.33 7.23
N PRO A 79 5.22 -16.10 8.21
CA PRO A 79 5.79 -17.41 8.51
C PRO A 79 5.53 -18.38 7.36
N LYS A 80 6.56 -19.15 6.96
CA LYS A 80 6.47 -20.10 5.84
C LYS A 80 5.57 -21.30 6.13
N ASP A 81 5.36 -21.60 7.40
CA ASP A 81 4.50 -22.68 7.91
C ASP A 81 3.10 -22.20 8.31
N ALA A 82 2.72 -20.96 7.94
CA ALA A 82 1.34 -20.49 8.10
C ALA A 82 0.37 -21.43 7.38
N ALA A 83 -0.75 -21.76 8.04
CA ALA A 83 -1.79 -22.61 7.46
C ALA A 83 -2.39 -22.02 6.17
N VAL A 84 -2.43 -20.68 6.09
CA VAL A 84 -2.88 -19.91 4.93
C VAL A 84 -1.78 -18.93 4.58
N GLN A 85 -1.44 -18.87 3.30
CA GLN A 85 -0.45 -17.94 2.75
C GLN A 85 -1.15 -16.85 1.93
N PRO A 86 -0.64 -15.61 1.92
CA PRO A 86 -1.26 -14.53 1.17
C PRO A 86 -1.18 -14.77 -0.34
N SER A 87 -2.27 -14.44 -1.03
CA SER A 87 -2.35 -14.50 -2.49
C SER A 87 -1.59 -13.33 -3.13
N LEU A 88 -1.61 -12.16 -2.51
CA LEU A 88 -0.84 -10.99 -2.94
C LEU A 88 -0.20 -10.28 -1.75
N VAL A 89 1.06 -9.89 -1.91
CA VAL A 89 1.78 -9.01 -0.96
C VAL A 89 2.29 -7.79 -1.71
N ILE A 90 1.88 -6.61 -1.26
CA ILE A 90 2.36 -5.32 -1.76
C ILE A 90 3.33 -4.74 -0.73
N VAL A 91 4.59 -4.53 -1.12
CA VAL A 91 5.65 -4.04 -0.24
C VAL A 91 6.04 -2.62 -0.63
N TYR A 92 6.00 -1.69 0.33
CA TYR A 92 6.35 -0.29 0.08
C TYR A 92 7.44 0.22 1.04
N LEU A 93 8.70 0.12 0.61
CA LEU A 93 9.89 0.58 1.35
C LEU A 93 10.76 1.45 0.43
N GLY A 94 11.64 2.27 1.01
CA GLY A 94 12.55 3.12 0.23
C GLY A 94 12.49 4.58 0.62
N GLY A 95 11.29 5.12 0.93
CA GLY A 95 11.16 6.54 1.27
C GLY A 95 11.88 6.96 2.56
N ASN A 96 11.94 6.08 3.57
CA ASN A 96 12.72 6.32 4.80
C ASN A 96 14.19 5.95 4.58
N ASP A 97 14.44 4.86 3.86
CA ASP A 97 15.77 4.34 3.54
C ASP A 97 16.61 5.38 2.76
N SER A 98 15.98 6.13 1.85
CA SER A 98 16.62 7.13 0.99
C SER A 98 16.96 8.45 1.69
N MET A 99 16.62 8.62 2.96
CA MET A 99 17.03 9.81 3.72
C MET A 99 18.56 9.92 3.78
N HIS A 100 19.13 11.11 3.71
CA HIS A 100 20.57 11.27 3.85
C HIS A 100 21.07 10.75 5.20
N PRO A 101 22.29 10.17 5.24
CA PRO A 101 22.88 9.69 6.48
C PRO A 101 23.10 10.85 7.46
N HIS A 102 22.68 10.66 8.71
CA HIS A 102 23.05 11.57 9.78
C HIS A 102 24.49 11.28 10.23
N PRO A 103 25.31 12.29 10.59
CA PRO A 103 26.71 12.09 10.99
C PRO A 103 26.93 11.16 12.19
N THR A 104 25.92 11.00 13.06
CA THR A 104 25.99 10.05 14.20
C THR A 104 25.77 8.60 13.80
N GLY A 105 25.39 8.33 12.55
CA GLY A 105 24.97 7.01 12.09
C GLY A 105 23.55 6.60 12.55
N LEU A 106 22.88 7.45 13.34
CA LEU A 106 21.49 7.21 13.75
C LEU A 106 20.51 7.66 12.67
N GLY A 107 19.30 7.10 12.71
CA GLY A 107 18.20 7.51 11.86
C GLY A 107 17.75 6.44 10.86
N PRO A 108 16.87 6.82 9.93
CA PRO A 108 16.18 5.88 9.06
C PRO A 108 16.98 5.49 7.81
N HIS A 109 18.04 6.23 7.46
CA HIS A 109 18.86 5.94 6.28
C HIS A 109 19.38 4.50 6.26
N VAL A 110 19.26 3.85 5.11
CA VAL A 110 19.86 2.55 4.82
C VAL A 110 20.67 2.68 3.54
N PRO A 111 22.01 2.53 3.55
CA PRO A 111 22.83 2.66 2.36
C PRO A 111 22.30 1.86 1.17
N LEU A 112 22.35 2.43 -0.04
CA LEU A 112 21.72 1.85 -1.22
C LEU A 112 22.08 0.37 -1.48
N PRO A 113 23.35 -0.10 -1.36
CA PRO A 113 23.66 -1.52 -1.51
C PRO A 113 22.98 -2.41 -0.46
N GLU A 114 22.88 -1.92 0.78
CA GLU A 114 22.18 -2.62 1.86
C GLU A 114 20.67 -2.64 1.62
N TYR A 115 20.09 -1.53 1.15
CA TYR A 115 18.67 -1.47 0.78
C TYR A 115 18.34 -2.50 -0.31
N ILE A 116 19.12 -2.56 -1.39
CA ILE A 116 18.93 -3.53 -2.47
C ILE A 116 18.96 -4.96 -1.93
N GLU A 117 19.93 -5.29 -1.09
CA GLU A 117 20.04 -6.63 -0.50
C GLU A 117 18.87 -6.95 0.45
N ASN A 118 18.43 -5.95 1.23
CA ASN A 118 17.27 -6.11 2.09
C ASN A 118 16.00 -6.37 1.26
N MET A 119 15.78 -5.61 0.19
CA MET A 119 14.64 -5.79 -0.69
C MET A 119 14.69 -7.12 -1.43
N ARG A 120 15.88 -7.58 -1.84
CA ARG A 120 16.11 -8.90 -2.43
C ARG A 120 15.73 -10.01 -1.47
N THR A 121 16.19 -9.92 -0.22
CA THR A 121 15.86 -10.89 0.83
C THR A 121 14.35 -10.94 1.09
N ILE A 122 13.68 -9.78 1.18
CA ILE A 122 12.23 -9.70 1.32
C ILE A 122 11.52 -10.35 0.12
N ALA A 123 11.92 -10.02 -1.10
CA ALA A 123 11.33 -10.56 -2.32
C ALA A 123 11.45 -12.09 -2.38
N ILE A 124 12.64 -12.63 -2.13
CA ILE A 124 12.90 -14.07 -2.15
C ILE A 124 12.06 -14.79 -1.08
N HIS A 125 11.98 -14.22 0.13
CA HIS A 125 11.16 -14.79 1.20
C HIS A 125 9.68 -14.85 0.81
N LEU A 126 9.12 -13.73 0.35
CA LEU A 126 7.70 -13.64 -0.02
C LEU A 126 7.35 -14.57 -1.19
N LYS A 127 8.22 -14.66 -2.22
CA LYS A 127 8.04 -15.62 -3.33
C LYS A 127 8.09 -17.08 -2.86
N SER A 128 8.79 -17.36 -1.75
CA SER A 128 8.90 -18.71 -1.20
C SER A 128 7.71 -19.14 -0.32
N LEU A 129 6.78 -18.24 0.00
CA LEU A 129 5.61 -18.54 0.83
C LEU A 129 4.70 -19.57 0.17
N SER A 130 4.39 -19.36 -1.11
CA SER A 130 3.56 -20.26 -1.91
C SER A 130 3.78 -20.00 -3.39
N VAL A 131 3.62 -21.05 -4.21
CA VAL A 131 3.61 -20.91 -5.68
C VAL A 131 2.50 -20.01 -6.21
N LYS A 132 1.47 -19.74 -5.39
CA LYS A 132 0.36 -18.83 -5.70
C LYS A 132 0.56 -17.41 -5.16
N THR A 133 1.51 -17.18 -4.26
CA THR A 133 1.77 -15.84 -3.73
C THR A 133 2.34 -14.96 -4.83
N ARG A 134 1.73 -13.80 -5.02
CA ARG A 134 2.16 -12.74 -5.92
C ARG A 134 2.73 -11.59 -5.12
N VAL A 135 3.72 -10.90 -5.67
CA VAL A 135 4.39 -9.79 -4.98
C VAL A 135 4.43 -8.58 -5.89
N ILE A 136 4.06 -7.43 -5.35
CA ILE A 136 4.22 -6.12 -6.00
C ILE A 136 5.07 -5.25 -5.09
N PHE A 137 6.14 -4.65 -5.63
CA PHE A 137 6.87 -3.62 -4.91
C PHE A 137 6.40 -2.23 -5.33
N LEU A 138 6.29 -1.30 -4.39
CA LEU A 138 6.09 0.11 -4.67
C LEU A 138 7.42 0.84 -4.44
N SER A 139 7.89 1.56 -5.45
CA SER A 139 9.15 2.31 -5.37
C SER A 139 9.05 3.55 -4.47
N ALA A 140 10.20 4.16 -4.14
CA ALA A 140 10.20 5.41 -3.40
C ALA A 140 9.56 6.53 -4.24
N PRO A 141 8.52 7.24 -3.74
CA PRO A 141 7.89 8.33 -4.48
C PRO A 141 8.81 9.57 -4.49
N PRO A 142 8.56 10.53 -5.38
CA PRO A 142 9.14 11.86 -5.23
C PRO A 142 8.58 12.53 -3.96
N VAL A 143 9.19 13.65 -3.60
CA VAL A 143 8.77 14.50 -2.46
C VAL A 143 8.66 15.96 -2.90
N ASN A 144 7.81 16.72 -2.21
CA ASN A 144 7.81 18.17 -2.34
C ASN A 144 8.74 18.78 -1.28
N GLU A 145 10.02 18.91 -1.63
CA GLU A 145 11.05 19.44 -0.74
C GLU A 145 10.72 20.83 -0.17
N ALA A 146 10.08 21.70 -0.96
CA ALA A 146 9.70 23.04 -0.50
C ALA A 146 8.62 22.97 0.59
N LYS A 147 7.61 22.11 0.40
CA LYS A 147 6.54 21.89 1.36
C LYS A 147 7.02 21.20 2.64
N ILE A 148 8.01 20.30 2.52
CA ILE A 148 8.69 19.72 3.68
C ILE A 148 9.30 20.83 4.53
N ARG A 149 10.09 21.72 3.93
CA ARG A 149 10.73 22.83 4.64
C ARG A 149 9.72 23.76 5.31
N GLU A 150 8.61 24.03 4.65
CA GLU A 150 7.50 24.82 5.21
C GLU A 150 6.89 24.11 6.44
N PHE A 151 6.56 22.82 6.31
CA PHE A 151 5.87 22.07 7.36
C PHE A 151 6.75 21.84 8.59
N THR A 152 8.02 21.53 8.39
CA THR A 152 8.93 21.20 9.48
C THR A 152 9.65 22.43 10.05
N GLY A 153 9.70 23.52 9.28
CA GLY A 153 10.59 24.65 9.52
C GLY A 153 12.07 24.28 9.35
N ASN A 154 12.94 25.30 9.35
CA ASN A 154 14.40 25.13 9.17
C ASN A 154 15.09 24.23 10.22
N LYS A 155 14.37 23.80 11.28
CA LYS A 155 14.85 22.85 12.29
C LYS A 155 15.10 21.45 11.73
N PHE A 156 14.52 21.16 10.56
CA PHE A 156 14.49 19.87 9.91
C PHE A 156 14.97 19.94 8.46
N ASP A 157 15.58 21.06 8.03
CA ASP A 157 16.38 21.11 6.79
C ASP A 157 17.46 20.01 6.78
N ALA A 158 17.84 19.51 7.96
CA ALA A 158 18.72 18.36 8.17
C ALA A 158 18.05 16.98 8.04
N LEU A 159 16.74 16.87 7.76
CA LEU A 159 16.05 15.56 7.60
C LEU A 159 16.51 14.79 6.35
N GLY A 160 17.19 15.47 5.42
CA GLY A 160 17.93 14.78 4.38
C GLY A 160 17.09 14.05 3.34
N ARG A 161 15.79 14.36 3.18
CA ARG A 161 15.01 13.86 2.06
C ARG A 161 15.19 14.76 0.86
N THR A 162 15.66 14.18 -0.23
CA THR A 162 15.80 14.86 -1.51
C THR A 162 15.24 13.99 -2.61
N ASN A 163 14.76 14.64 -3.66
CA ASN A 163 14.29 13.97 -4.86
C ASN A 163 15.40 13.16 -5.53
N ASP A 164 16.63 13.67 -5.57
CA ASP A 164 17.81 12.93 -6.07
C ASP A 164 18.02 11.60 -5.32
N ALA A 165 17.91 11.60 -3.99
CA ALA A 165 18.03 10.37 -3.22
C ALA A 165 16.83 9.43 -3.43
N CYS A 166 15.59 9.94 -3.43
CA CYS A 166 14.41 9.12 -3.71
C CYS A 166 14.49 8.44 -5.08
N GLN A 167 14.91 9.16 -6.12
CA GLN A 167 15.06 8.61 -7.47
C GLN A 167 16.05 7.44 -7.49
N LYS A 168 17.24 7.60 -6.89
CA LYS A 168 18.26 6.55 -6.84
C LYS A 168 17.75 5.24 -6.21
N TYR A 169 16.95 5.34 -5.14
CA TYR A 169 16.36 4.17 -4.49
C TYR A 169 15.18 3.60 -5.29
N SER A 170 14.42 4.45 -5.97
CA SER A 170 13.37 4.03 -6.89
C SER A 170 13.95 3.20 -8.03
N ASP A 171 14.91 3.77 -8.77
CA ASP A 171 15.54 3.14 -9.93
C ASP A 171 16.17 1.79 -9.55
N ALA A 172 16.87 1.74 -8.42
CA ALA A 172 17.47 0.50 -7.91
C ALA A 172 16.44 -0.57 -7.54
N LEU A 173 15.29 -0.20 -6.98
CA LEU A 173 14.22 -1.16 -6.69
C LEU A 173 13.59 -1.68 -7.98
N ILE A 174 13.37 -0.81 -8.97
CA ILE A 174 12.81 -1.21 -10.27
C ILE A 174 13.74 -2.19 -10.99
N GLU A 175 15.04 -1.89 -11.04
CA GLU A 175 16.06 -2.79 -11.63
C GLU A 175 16.09 -4.15 -10.91
N LEU A 176 16.08 -4.15 -9.58
CA LEU A 176 16.01 -5.38 -8.79
C LEU A 176 14.75 -6.19 -9.08
N CYS A 177 13.59 -5.54 -9.20
CA CYS A 177 12.33 -6.23 -9.49
C CYS A 177 12.34 -6.87 -10.89
N GLN A 178 12.96 -6.22 -11.87
CA GLN A 178 13.19 -6.80 -13.20
C GLN A 178 14.11 -8.02 -13.13
N GLU A 179 15.22 -7.94 -12.38
CA GLU A 179 16.15 -9.05 -12.18
C GLU A 179 15.49 -10.27 -11.54
N LEU A 180 14.63 -10.03 -10.54
CA LEU A 180 13.98 -11.09 -9.77
C LEU A 180 12.66 -11.60 -10.39
N ASP A 181 12.23 -11.04 -11.52
CA ASP A 181 10.90 -11.26 -12.11
C ASP A 181 9.80 -11.08 -11.05
N VAL A 182 9.71 -9.86 -10.52
CA VAL A 182 8.68 -9.38 -9.59
C VAL A 182 8.07 -8.12 -10.16
N LYS A 183 6.74 -7.98 -10.03
CA LYS A 183 6.06 -6.76 -10.49
C LYS A 183 6.41 -5.58 -9.57
N ALA A 184 6.53 -4.40 -10.16
CA ALA A 184 6.76 -3.18 -9.42
C ALA A 184 5.91 -2.05 -9.98
N VAL A 185 5.51 -1.13 -9.10
CA VAL A 185 4.93 0.16 -9.44
C VAL A 185 5.98 1.23 -9.22
N ASP A 186 6.30 1.94 -10.28
CA ASP A 186 7.22 3.07 -10.27
C ASP A 186 6.49 4.34 -9.81
N LEU A 187 6.39 4.51 -8.49
CA LEU A 187 5.78 5.67 -7.87
C LEU A 187 6.56 6.96 -8.15
N TRP A 188 7.86 6.85 -8.44
CA TRP A 188 8.68 7.98 -8.83
C TRP A 188 8.07 8.67 -10.05
N ASN A 189 7.89 7.91 -11.13
CA ASN A 189 7.37 8.43 -12.38
C ASN A 189 5.84 8.58 -12.39
N ALA A 190 5.10 7.67 -11.77
CA ALA A 190 3.63 7.67 -11.80
C ALA A 190 3.02 8.97 -11.24
N LEU A 191 3.48 9.42 -10.08
CA LEU A 191 2.97 10.66 -9.48
C LEU A 191 3.30 11.89 -10.32
N GLN A 192 4.44 11.90 -11.02
CA GLN A 192 4.92 13.02 -11.82
C GLN A 192 4.24 13.15 -13.19
N LYS A 193 3.37 12.20 -13.58
CA LYS A 193 2.55 12.30 -14.81
C LYS A 193 1.57 13.48 -14.76
N ARG A 194 1.21 13.95 -13.57
CA ARG A 194 0.30 15.08 -13.33
C ARG A 194 1.11 16.37 -13.12
N ASP A 195 0.76 17.45 -13.81
CA ASP A 195 1.55 18.70 -13.81
C ASP A 195 1.72 19.35 -12.42
N ASP A 196 0.68 19.31 -11.58
CA ASP A 196 0.65 19.90 -10.24
C ASP A 196 0.85 18.86 -9.13
N TRP A 197 1.57 17.77 -9.43
CA TRP A 197 1.84 16.69 -8.48
C TRP A 197 2.45 17.16 -7.15
N LEU A 198 3.34 18.16 -7.19
CA LEU A 198 4.00 18.73 -6.01
C LEU A 198 3.01 19.22 -4.96
N THR A 199 1.93 19.89 -5.37
CA THR A 199 0.95 20.49 -4.45
C THR A 199 -0.22 19.57 -4.20
N ALA A 200 -0.63 18.83 -5.23
CA ALA A 200 -1.81 17.99 -5.18
C ALA A 200 -1.56 16.65 -4.50
N CYS A 201 -0.42 16.00 -4.74
CA CYS A 201 -0.21 14.60 -4.33
C CYS A 201 0.26 14.45 -2.88
N PHE A 202 0.58 15.53 -2.15
CA PHE A 202 1.13 15.44 -0.79
C PHE A 202 0.41 16.32 0.23
N THR A 203 0.29 15.83 1.46
CA THR A 203 -0.25 16.59 2.60
C THR A 203 0.82 17.50 3.22
N ASP A 204 2.00 16.97 3.52
CA ASP A 204 3.13 17.65 4.18
C ASP A 204 4.40 17.68 3.31
N GLY A 205 4.29 17.24 2.06
CA GLY A 205 5.40 17.12 1.11
C GLY A 205 6.11 15.75 1.14
N ILE A 206 5.74 14.86 2.06
CA ILE A 206 6.22 13.47 2.13
C ILE A 206 5.04 12.50 1.95
N HIS A 207 3.99 12.67 2.73
CA HIS A 207 2.85 11.75 2.76
C HIS A 207 1.86 12.08 1.66
N LEU A 208 1.33 11.04 1.04
CA LEU A 208 0.35 11.18 -0.02
C LEU A 208 -0.96 11.80 0.50
N SER A 209 -1.52 12.70 -0.30
CA SER A 209 -2.90 13.16 -0.20
C SER A 209 -3.85 12.13 -0.84
N SER A 210 -5.16 12.41 -0.83
CA SER A 210 -6.14 11.58 -1.53
C SER A 210 -5.85 11.45 -3.00
N GLU A 211 -5.44 12.54 -3.64
CA GLU A 211 -5.10 12.55 -5.06
C GLU A 211 -3.86 11.70 -5.34
N GLY A 212 -2.82 11.82 -4.51
CA GLY A 212 -1.63 10.99 -4.64
C GLY A 212 -1.94 9.51 -4.41
N SER A 213 -2.76 9.21 -3.41
CA SER A 213 -3.22 7.85 -3.09
C SER A 213 -4.04 7.23 -4.21
N LYS A 214 -4.90 8.02 -4.88
CA LYS A 214 -5.68 7.57 -6.04
C LYS A 214 -4.78 7.06 -7.17
N ILE A 215 -3.72 7.81 -7.50
CA ILE A 215 -2.74 7.38 -8.51
C ILE A 215 -2.09 6.05 -8.12
N VAL A 216 -1.73 5.87 -6.85
CA VAL A 216 -1.17 4.58 -6.38
C VAL A 216 -2.14 3.43 -6.60
N VAL A 217 -3.43 3.63 -6.29
CA VAL A 217 -4.46 2.61 -6.50
C VAL A 217 -4.60 2.28 -7.98
N GLU A 218 -4.69 3.28 -8.85
CA GLU A 218 -4.80 3.10 -10.30
C GLU A 218 -3.64 2.29 -10.87
N GLU A 219 -2.40 2.60 -10.47
CA GLU A 219 -1.23 1.88 -10.93
C GLU A 219 -1.18 0.43 -10.41
N ILE A 220 -1.59 0.19 -9.15
CA ILE A 220 -1.72 -1.17 -8.61
C ILE A 220 -2.77 -1.97 -9.42
N LEU A 221 -3.93 -1.37 -9.68
CA LEU A 221 -4.99 -2.02 -10.46
C LEU A 221 -4.53 -2.32 -11.90
N SER A 222 -3.77 -1.42 -12.53
CA SER A 222 -3.16 -1.66 -13.84
C SER A 222 -2.25 -2.89 -13.80
N VAL A 223 -1.40 -3.01 -12.78
CA VAL A 223 -0.55 -4.21 -12.59
C VAL A 223 -1.39 -5.47 -12.41
N LEU A 224 -2.46 -5.43 -11.60
CA LEU A 224 -3.34 -6.59 -11.39
C LEU A 224 -4.11 -7.00 -12.65
N LYS A 225 -4.47 -6.03 -13.48
CA LYS A 225 -5.18 -6.24 -14.75
C LYS A 225 -4.27 -6.81 -15.84
N GLU A 226 -3.03 -6.34 -15.92
CA GLU A 226 -2.06 -6.73 -16.95
C GLU A 226 -1.24 -7.96 -16.59
N ALA A 227 -1.16 -8.32 -15.32
CA ALA A 227 -0.41 -9.48 -14.88
C ALA A 227 -1.06 -10.78 -15.38
N ASP A 228 -0.28 -11.55 -16.13
CA ASP A 228 -0.63 -12.92 -16.54
C ASP A 228 -0.40 -13.90 -15.38
N TRP A 229 -1.22 -13.76 -14.34
CA TRP A 229 -1.18 -14.60 -13.15
C TRP A 229 -2.35 -15.57 -13.12
N GLU A 230 -2.06 -16.82 -12.77
CA GLU A 230 -3.07 -17.83 -12.51
C GLU A 230 -3.07 -18.25 -11.03
N PRO A 231 -4.20 -18.11 -10.30
CA PRO A 231 -5.43 -17.40 -10.72
C PRO A 231 -5.21 -15.88 -10.83
N SER A 232 -6.01 -15.22 -11.65
CA SER A 232 -6.00 -13.74 -11.74
C SER A 232 -6.41 -13.12 -10.40
N LEU A 233 -5.70 -12.06 -10.02
CA LEU A 233 -5.98 -11.29 -8.79
C LEU A 233 -6.68 -9.96 -9.07
N HIS A 234 -7.11 -9.75 -10.32
CA HIS A 234 -7.96 -8.64 -10.67
C HIS A 234 -9.35 -8.82 -10.02
N TRP A 235 -9.89 -7.77 -9.41
CA TRP A 235 -11.08 -7.85 -8.56
C TRP A 235 -12.31 -8.44 -9.28
N LYS A 236 -12.48 -8.17 -10.59
CA LYS A 236 -13.55 -8.77 -11.43
C LYS A 236 -13.41 -10.27 -11.68
N SER A 237 -12.21 -10.81 -11.50
CA SER A 237 -11.92 -12.23 -11.70
C SER A 237 -12.00 -13.02 -10.40
N LEU A 238 -12.08 -12.33 -9.25
CA LEU A 238 -12.20 -12.98 -7.95
C LEU A 238 -13.62 -13.52 -7.76
N PRO A 239 -13.76 -14.74 -7.22
CA PRO A 239 -15.09 -15.28 -6.92
C PRO A 239 -15.75 -14.47 -5.80
N THR A 240 -17.04 -14.19 -5.95
CA THR A 240 -17.85 -13.65 -4.86
C THR A 240 -18.14 -14.74 -3.85
N GLU A 241 -17.71 -14.54 -2.60
CA GLU A 241 -18.00 -15.43 -1.48
C GLU A 241 -19.51 -15.41 -1.17
N PHE A 242 -20.09 -16.58 -0.88
CA PHE A 242 -21.52 -16.75 -0.59
C PHE A 242 -22.47 -16.19 -1.67
N SER A 243 -22.21 -16.51 -2.93
CA SER A 243 -22.97 -16.01 -4.09
C SER A 243 -24.09 -16.94 -4.56
N GLU A 244 -24.53 -17.86 -3.71
CA GLU A 244 -25.67 -18.74 -3.97
C GLU A 244 -26.98 -17.96 -3.99
N ASP A 245 -27.93 -18.39 -4.83
CA ASP A 245 -29.27 -17.80 -4.85
C ASP A 245 -30.03 -18.15 -3.58
N SER A 246 -30.77 -17.17 -3.04
CA SER A 246 -31.51 -17.30 -1.80
C SER A 246 -32.99 -16.95 -1.97
N PRO A 247 -33.93 -17.68 -1.32
CA PRO A 247 -35.33 -17.25 -1.25
C PRO A 247 -35.52 -15.95 -0.43
N TYR A 248 -34.47 -15.49 0.25
CA TYR A 248 -34.45 -14.23 1.01
C TYR A 248 -33.87 -13.05 0.21
N ASP A 249 -33.48 -13.27 -1.04
CA ASP A 249 -33.04 -12.20 -1.95
C ASP A 249 -34.20 -11.29 -2.36
N LEU A 250 -33.87 -10.16 -3.01
CA LEU A 250 -34.88 -9.18 -3.44
C LEU A 250 -35.91 -9.82 -4.37
N VAL A 251 -37.20 -9.60 -4.13
CA VAL A 251 -38.26 -10.17 -4.97
C VAL A 251 -38.22 -9.53 -6.36
N GLY A 252 -38.19 -10.37 -7.40
CA GLY A 252 -38.23 -9.95 -8.79
C GLY A 252 -39.56 -9.30 -9.18
N SER A 253 -39.56 -8.57 -10.29
CA SER A 253 -40.76 -7.86 -10.77
C SER A 253 -41.95 -8.77 -11.10
N ASP A 254 -41.71 -10.07 -11.28
CA ASP A 254 -42.74 -11.08 -11.52
C ASP A 254 -43.41 -11.59 -10.22
N GLY A 255 -42.91 -11.20 -9.05
CA GLY A 255 -43.37 -11.65 -7.74
C GLY A 255 -43.15 -13.14 -7.45
N LYS A 256 -42.36 -13.84 -8.28
CA LYS A 256 -42.16 -15.30 -8.22
C LYS A 256 -40.69 -15.70 -8.13
N THR A 257 -39.80 -14.85 -8.61
CA THR A 257 -38.35 -15.05 -8.56
C THR A 257 -37.71 -14.13 -7.53
N THR A 258 -36.49 -14.44 -7.15
CA THR A 258 -35.63 -13.54 -6.38
C THR A 258 -34.44 -13.10 -7.23
N ILE A 259 -33.90 -11.92 -6.92
CA ILE A 259 -32.78 -11.28 -7.60
C ILE A 259 -31.58 -11.29 -6.66
N ASN A 260 -30.65 -12.18 -6.94
CA ASN A 260 -29.37 -12.24 -6.26
C ASN A 260 -28.48 -11.07 -6.70
N ILE A 261 -28.25 -10.13 -5.78
CA ILE A 261 -27.46 -8.92 -6.05
C ILE A 261 -25.95 -9.13 -5.88
N SER A 262 -25.49 -10.28 -5.39
CA SER A 262 -24.06 -10.58 -5.18
C SER A 262 -23.23 -10.54 -6.47
N LYS A 263 -23.89 -10.65 -7.64
CA LYS A 263 -23.28 -10.62 -8.97
C LYS A 263 -23.56 -9.33 -9.75
N THR A 264 -24.12 -8.31 -9.09
CA THR A 264 -24.48 -7.06 -9.75
C THR A 264 -23.29 -6.09 -9.70
N ASN A 265 -22.80 -5.68 -10.86
CA ASN A 265 -21.77 -4.64 -10.95
C ASN A 265 -22.40 -3.27 -10.62
N PHE A 266 -21.91 -2.61 -9.58
CA PHE A 266 -22.42 -1.29 -9.21
C PHE A 266 -21.77 -0.18 -10.05
N HIS A 267 -22.49 0.91 -10.30
CA HIS A 267 -22.02 2.00 -11.18
C HIS A 267 -20.68 2.62 -10.79
N TRP A 268 -20.33 2.63 -9.50
CA TRP A 268 -19.06 3.18 -9.00
C TRP A 268 -17.86 2.29 -9.36
N GLU A 269 -18.08 1.01 -9.66
CA GLU A 269 -17.02 0.10 -10.09
C GLU A 269 -16.46 0.46 -11.47
N ASN A 270 -17.27 1.10 -12.33
CA ASN A 270 -16.85 1.58 -13.64
C ASN A 270 -15.84 2.74 -13.57
N GLU A 271 -15.69 3.40 -12.41
CA GLU A 271 -14.68 4.46 -12.24
C GLU A 271 -13.25 3.93 -12.18
N TRP A 272 -13.09 2.61 -12.02
CA TRP A 272 -11.83 1.90 -11.80
C TRP A 272 -11.52 0.85 -12.87
N ASP A 273 -12.23 0.91 -13.99
CA ASP A 273 -12.14 -0.03 -15.12
C ASP A 273 -11.06 0.31 -16.16
#